data_AF-A0A315XKY2-F1
#
_entry.id   AF-A0A315XKY2-F1
#
_cell.length_a   1.000
_cell.length_b   1.000
_cell.length_c   1.000
_cell.angle_alpha   90.00
_cell.angle_beta   90.00
_cell.angle_gamma   90.00
#
_symmetry.space_group_name_H-M   'P 1'
#
loop_
_entity.id
_entity.type
_entity.pdbx_description
1 polymer ?
#
loop_
_entity_poly.entity_id
_entity_poly.type
_entity_poly.pdbx_seq_one_letter_code
_entity_poly.pdbx_strand_id
1 'polypeptide(L)'
;MMISLGPIIFGLILGLLVGSQIKLNVSDAKFTLGSFVFIVIAAIIVAWQSGNFPFYSDLPLSTAFLSALIGIFVGKLIFARSK
;
A
#
# COMPACT_ATOMS: atom_id res chain seq x y z
N MET A 1 -5.79 -19.88 13.27
CA MET A 1 -6.00 -18.70 12.40
C MET A 1 -5.11 -18.90 11.18
N MET A 2 -5.69 -19.00 9.98
CA MET A 2 -4.95 -19.31 8.76
C MET A 2 -4.86 -18.04 7.92
N ILE A 3 -3.63 -17.59 7.61
CA ILE A 3 -3.40 -16.35 6.87
C ILE A 3 -3.88 -16.53 5.43
N SER A 4 -4.70 -15.59 4.96
CA SER A 4 -5.26 -15.63 3.61
C SER A 4 -4.25 -15.03 2.62
N LEU A 5 -3.50 -15.89 1.93
CA LEU A 5 -2.42 -15.45 1.03
C LEU A 5 -2.93 -14.74 -0.24
N GLY A 6 -4.10 -15.11 -0.75
CA GLY A 6 -4.67 -14.50 -1.97
C GLY A 6 -4.76 -12.97 -1.88
N PRO A 7 -5.48 -12.41 -0.90
CA PRO A 7 -5.54 -10.97 -0.64
C PRO A 7 -4.16 -10.30 -0.57
N ILE A 8 -3.21 -10.93 0.10
CA ILE A 8 -1.85 -10.41 0.29
C ILE A 8 -1.08 -10.35 -1.03
N ILE A 9 -1.09 -11.44 -1.81
CA ILE A 9 -0.35 -11.53 -3.07
C ILE A 9 -0.94 -10.55 -4.09
N PHE A 10 -2.26 -10.53 -4.24
CA PHE A 10 -2.92 -9.60 -5.18
C PHE A 10 -2.75 -8.14 -4.78
N GLY A 11 -2.89 -7.83 -3.49
CA GLY A 11 -2.62 -6.49 -2.98
C GLY A 11 -1.20 -6.06 -3.30
N LEU A 12 -0.20 -6.90 -3.03
CA LEU A 12 1.20 -6.61 -3.30
C LEU A 12 1.48 -6.40 -4.80
N ILE A 13 0.95 -7.24 -5.69
CA ILE A 13 1.13 -7.09 -7.14
C ILE A 13 0.53 -5.76 -7.62
N LEU A 14 -0.72 -5.46 -7.26
CA LEU A 14 -1.37 -4.21 -7.64
C LEU A 14 -0.63 -3.00 -7.07
N GLY A 15 -0.19 -3.09 -5.81
CA GLY A 15 0.61 -2.08 -5.17
C GLY A 15 1.91 -1.81 -5.91
N LEU A 16 2.65 -2.86 -6.29
CA LEU A 16 3.88 -2.74 -7.08
C LEU A 16 3.63 -2.05 -8.43
N LEU A 17 2.57 -2.44 -9.13
CA LEU A 17 2.19 -1.84 -10.40
C LEU A 17 1.92 -0.34 -10.23
N VAL A 18 1.06 0.05 -9.28
CA VAL A 18 0.75 1.46 -9.00
C VAL A 18 2.01 2.22 -8.57
N GLY A 19 2.77 1.68 -7.62
CA GLY A 19 3.99 2.27 -7.09
C GLY A 19 5.04 2.54 -8.16
N SER A 20 5.22 1.61 -9.11
CA SER A 20 6.16 1.76 -10.22
C SER A 20 5.85 2.94 -11.15
N GLN A 21 4.58 3.37 -11.21
CA GLN A 21 4.14 4.48 -12.05
C GLN A 21 4.20 5.84 -11.35
N ILE A 22 4.45 5.88 -10.03
CA ILE A 22 4.56 7.14 -9.28
C ILE A 22 5.85 7.84 -9.69
N LYS A 23 5.71 8.93 -10.46
CA LYS A 23 6.82 9.79 -10.89
C LYS A 23 7.32 10.64 -9.72
N LEU A 24 8.64 10.83 -9.62
CA LEU A 24 9.25 11.68 -8.59
C LEU A 24 9.19 13.18 -8.96
N ASN A 25 9.11 13.50 -10.25
CA ASN A 25 9.13 14.87 -10.80
C ASN A 25 7.72 15.43 -11.08
N VAL A 26 6.75 15.16 -10.21
CA VAL A 26 5.47 15.88 -10.26
C VAL A 26 5.60 17.16 -9.44
N SER A 27 5.58 18.26 -10.17
CA SER A 27 5.61 19.67 -9.75
C SER A 27 4.95 19.96 -8.39
N ASP A 28 5.61 20.82 -7.62
CA ASP A 28 5.14 21.62 -6.46
C ASP A 28 4.82 20.90 -5.13
N ALA A 29 4.47 19.62 -5.11
CA ALA A 29 4.23 18.90 -3.87
C ALA A 29 5.53 18.30 -3.30
N LYS A 30 6.15 18.98 -2.34
CA LYS A 30 7.29 18.42 -1.57
C LYS A 30 6.78 17.27 -0.70
N PHE A 31 6.86 16.04 -1.20
CA PHE A 31 6.65 14.83 -0.40
C PHE A 31 7.79 14.69 0.62
N THR A 32 7.65 15.41 1.72
CA THR A 32 8.58 15.34 2.86
C THR A 32 8.44 13.98 3.56
N LEU A 33 9.44 13.61 4.36
CA LEU A 33 9.36 12.44 5.23
C LEU A 33 8.08 12.45 6.09
N GLY A 34 7.68 13.62 6.59
CA GLY A 34 6.45 13.80 7.37
C GLY A 34 5.19 13.45 6.56
N SER A 35 5.13 13.83 5.27
CA SER A 35 4.03 13.48 4.39
C SER A 35 3.89 11.95 4.24
N PHE A 36 5.00 11.23 4.13
CA PHE A 36 4.99 9.77 4.08
C PHE A 36 4.48 9.14 5.38
N VAL A 37 4.89 9.66 6.53
CA VAL A 37 4.38 9.20 7.84
C VAL A 37 2.86 9.37 7.94
N PHE A 38 2.34 10.54 7.54
CA PHE A 38 0.90 10.78 7.51
C PHE A 38 0.14 9.85 6.57
N ILE A 39 0.69 9.59 5.38
CA ILE A 39 0.10 8.64 4.42
C ILE A 39 0.04 7.24 5.02
N VAL A 40 1.10 6.78 5.70
CA VAL A 40 1.12 5.47 6.36
C VAL A 40 0.05 5.38 7.46
N ILE A 41 -0.07 6.42 8.31
CA ILE A 41 -1.08 6.46 9.37
C ILE A 41 -2.49 6.43 8.76
N ALA A 42 -2.76 7.28 7.77
CA ALA A 42 -4.06 7.32 7.09
C ALA A 42 -4.39 5.97 6.44
N ALA A 43 -3.40 5.32 5.81
CA ALA A 43 -3.55 4.02 5.20
C ALA A 43 -3.87 2.92 6.23
N ILE A 44 -3.26 2.94 7.42
CA ILE A 44 -3.58 2.00 8.51
C ILE A 44 -5.01 2.21 9.00
N ILE A 45 -5.45 3.47 9.17
CA ILE A 45 -6.82 3.79 9.57
C ILE A 45 -7.82 3.27 8.53
N VAL A 46 -7.55 3.47 7.24
CA VAL A 46 -8.39 2.95 6.14
C VAL A 46 -8.42 1.43 6.15
N ALA A 47 -7.28 0.75 6.36
CA ALA A 47 -7.22 -0.70 6.47
C ALA A 47 -8.04 -1.23 7.65
N TRP A 48 -8.07 -0.50 8.76
CA TRP A 48 -8.85 -0.86 9.95
C TRP A 48 -10.34 -0.68 9.71
N GLN A 49 -10.74 0.47 9.15
CA GLN A 49 -12.15 0.76 8.88
C GLN A 49 -12.74 -0.12 7.78
N SER A 50 -11.93 -0.49 6.80
CA SER A 50 -12.36 -1.42 5.74
C SER A 50 -12.54 -2.84 6.28
N GLY A 51 -11.88 -3.17 7.39
CA GLY A 51 -11.81 -4.51 7.93
C GLY A 51 -11.19 -5.51 6.95
N ASN A 52 -11.14 -6.77 7.34
CA ASN A 52 -10.82 -7.82 6.39
C ASN A 52 -12.00 -8.07 5.45
N PHE A 53 -11.70 -8.44 4.20
CA PHE A 53 -12.76 -8.78 3.26
C PHE A 53 -13.61 -9.94 3.81
N PRO A 54 -14.94 -9.98 3.56
CA PRO A 54 -15.82 -10.99 4.11
C PRO A 54 -15.24 -12.41 3.96
N PHE A 55 -15.49 -13.27 4.95
CA PHE A 55 -15.01 -14.67 5.02
C PHE A 55 -13.54 -14.87 5.40
N TYR A 56 -12.73 -13.81 5.45
CA TYR A 56 -11.36 -13.89 5.97
C TYR A 56 -11.32 -13.51 7.46
N SER A 57 -10.84 -14.42 8.29
CA SER A 57 -10.84 -14.28 9.75
C SER A 57 -9.42 -14.23 10.32
N ASP A 58 -8.44 -13.79 9.53
CA ASP A 58 -7.02 -13.80 9.87
C ASP A 58 -6.52 -12.55 10.58
N LEU A 59 -6.91 -11.35 10.16
CA LEU A 59 -6.58 -10.11 10.85
C LEU A 59 -7.82 -9.20 10.87
N PRO A 60 -7.99 -8.33 11.88
CA PRO A 60 -9.07 -7.34 11.87
C PRO A 60 -8.84 -6.21 10.85
N LEU A 61 -7.63 -6.13 10.29
CA LEU A 61 -7.22 -5.18 9.27
C LEU A 61 -7.33 -5.80 7.86
N SER A 62 -7.60 -4.97 6.86
CA SER A 62 -7.52 -5.38 5.45
C SER A 62 -6.08 -5.77 5.06
N THR A 63 -5.82 -7.07 4.95
CA THR A 63 -4.51 -7.59 4.54
C THR A 63 -4.19 -7.27 3.08
N ALA A 64 -5.21 -7.19 2.22
CA ALA A 64 -5.08 -6.72 0.84
C ALA A 64 -4.63 -5.25 0.77
N PHE A 65 -5.22 -4.39 1.58
CA PHE A 65 -4.87 -2.97 1.56
C PHE A 65 -3.47 -2.72 2.11
N LEU A 66 -3.11 -3.38 3.22
CA LEU A 66 -1.77 -3.27 3.80
C LEU A 66 -0.68 -3.79 2.85
N SER A 67 -0.92 -4.93 2.21
CA SER A 67 0.03 -5.47 1.22
C SER A 67 0.15 -4.58 -0.02
N ALA A 68 -0.95 -3.95 -0.46
CA ALA A 68 -0.91 -2.95 -1.53
C ALA A 68 -0.12 -1.69 -1.13
N LEU A 69 -0.26 -1.19 0.10
CA LEU A 69 0.52 -0.07 0.60
C LEU A 69 2.02 -0.37 0.58
N ILE A 70 2.41 -1.57 1.05
CA ILE A 70 3.80 -2.04 0.99
C ILE A 70 4.26 -2.12 -0.47
N GLY A 71 3.45 -2.73 -1.33
CA GLY A 71 3.71 -2.82 -2.77
C GLY A 71 3.92 -1.44 -3.42
N ILE A 72 3.15 -0.42 -3.04
CA ILE A 72 3.31 0.94 -3.56
C ILE A 72 4.67 1.51 -3.18
N PHE A 73 5.08 1.40 -1.92
CA PHE A 73 6.38 1.93 -1.49
C PHE A 73 7.54 1.16 -2.11
N VAL A 74 7.47 -0.17 -2.11
CA VAL A 74 8.50 -1.03 -2.72
C VAL A 74 8.57 -0.77 -4.23
N GLY A 75 7.42 -0.72 -4.91
CA GLY A 75 7.33 -0.49 -6.34
C GLY A 75 7.87 0.88 -6.73
N LYS A 76 7.57 1.90 -5.91
CA LYS A 76 8.15 3.23 -6.06
C LYS A 76 9.67 3.22 -5.83
N LEU A 77 10.17 2.53 -4.80
CA LEU A 77 11.61 2.52 -4.51
C LEU A 77 12.42 1.77 -5.57
N ILE A 78 11.91 0.65 -6.09
CA ILE A 78 12.66 -0.22 -7.00
C ILE A 78 12.47 0.19 -8.46
N PHE A 79 11.25 0.59 -8.86
CA PHE A 79 10.89 0.74 -10.26
C PHE A 79 10.49 2.15 -10.68
N ALA A 80 10.39 3.12 -9.77
CA ALA A 80 10.03 4.48 -10.15
C ALA A 80 11.07 5.02 -11.14
N ARG A 81 10.62 5.29 -12.36
CA ARG A 81 11.47 5.82 -13.41
C ARG A 81 11.75 7.29 -13.10
N SER A 82 13.01 7.61 -12.83
CA SER A 82 13.49 8.99 -12.88
C SER A 82 13.36 9.48 -14.32
N LYS A 83 12.44 10.40 -14.55
CA LYS A 83 12.43 11.24 -15.75
C LYS A 83 12.39 12.67 -15.30
#